data_AF-A0A6V7M108-F1
#
_entry.id   AF-A0A6V7M108-F1
#
_cell.length_a   1.000
_cell.length_b   1.000
_cell.length_c   1.000
_cell.angle_alpha   90.00
_cell.angle_beta   90.00
_cell.angle_gamma   90.00
#
_symmetry.space_group_name_H-M   'P 1'
#
loop_
_entity.id
_entity.type
_entity.pdbx_description
1 polymer ?
#
loop_
_entity_poly.entity_id
_entity_poly.type
_entity_poly.pdbx_seq_one_letter_code
_entity_poly.pdbx_strand_id
1 'polypeptide(L)' 'VQNGYWIKFHRSNWVYVGDDLPIKVYEPIANKPIVVITWTGTEPAAPAIFLNSHMDVVPVFE' A
#
# COMPACT_ATOMS: atom_id res chain seq x y z
N VAL A 1 -18.76 1.25 -2.14
CA VAL A 1 -18.60 2.44 -1.25
C VAL A 1 -17.46 2.27 -0.23
N GLN A 2 -17.07 1.04 0.17
CA GLN A 2 -15.95 0.81 1.10
C GLN A 2 -14.53 1.05 0.52
N ASN A 3 -14.28 0.81 -0.77
CA ASN A 3 -12.90 0.82 -1.31
C ASN A 3 -12.24 2.21 -1.39
N GLY A 4 -13.01 3.29 -1.42
CA GLY A 4 -12.48 4.67 -1.50
C GLY A 4 -12.00 5.25 -0.17
N TYR A 5 -12.42 4.70 0.96
CA TYR A 5 -12.03 5.18 2.30
C TYR A 5 -10.60 4.74 2.66
N TRP A 6 -10.15 3.59 2.16
CA TRP A 6 -8.83 3.02 2.48
C TRP A 6 -7.66 3.65 1.72
N ILE A 7 -7.89 4.11 0.48
CA ILE A 7 -6.90 4.89 -0.29
C ILE A 7 -6.71 6.27 0.34
N LYS A 8 -7.79 6.88 0.86
CA LYS A 8 -7.71 8.12 1.65
C LYS A 8 -7.04 7.89 3.00
N PHE A 9 -7.30 6.76 3.66
CA PHE A 9 -6.65 6.36 4.91
C PHE A 9 -5.11 6.31 4.77
N HIS A 10 -4.60 5.79 3.64
CA HIS A 10 -3.16 5.75 3.36
C HIS A 10 -2.49 7.10 3.10
N ARG A 11 -3.25 8.16 2.84
CA ARG A 11 -2.70 9.52 2.68
C ARG A 11 -2.65 10.32 3.98
N SER A 12 -3.40 9.91 5.01
CA SER A 12 -3.62 10.75 6.19
C SER A 12 -3.17 10.13 7.51
N ASN A 13 -2.79 8.85 7.57
CA ASN A 13 -2.30 8.22 8.81
C ASN A 13 -1.38 7.03 8.53
N TRP A 14 -0.09 7.29 8.31
CA TRP A 14 1.01 6.36 8.58
C TRP A 14 2.23 7.15 9.10
N VAL A 15 2.04 7.88 10.20
CA VAL A 15 3.15 8.49 10.95
C VAL A 15 3.75 7.41 11.87
N TYR A 16 4.34 6.35 11.32
CA TYR A 16 5.20 5.41 12.10
C TYR A 16 6.25 4.66 11.27
N VAL A 17 6.23 4.71 9.93
CA VAL A 17 7.28 4.10 9.09
C VAL A 17 7.88 5.19 8.21
N GLY A 18 8.71 6.05 8.82
CA GLY A 18 9.55 7.06 8.16
C GLY A 18 8.78 8.05 7.27
N ASP A 19 8.75 9.32 7.66
CA ASP A 19 7.97 10.39 7.02
C ASP A 19 8.23 10.62 5.50
N ASP A 20 9.16 9.88 4.89
CA ASP A 20 9.65 10.06 3.51
C ASP A 20 9.63 8.80 2.62
N LEU A 21 8.94 7.71 3.00
CA LEU A 21 8.89 6.53 2.12
C LEU A 21 8.11 6.81 0.82
N PRO A 22 8.71 6.61 -0.37
CA PRO A 22 7.98 6.75 -1.63
C PRO A 22 6.81 5.77 -1.74
N ILE A 23 5.61 6.31 -1.97
CA ILE A 23 4.38 5.55 -2.19
C ILE A 23 3.92 5.76 -3.64
N LYS A 24 3.64 4.66 -4.35
CA LYS A 24 2.98 4.67 -5.65
C LYS A 24 1.68 3.89 -5.59
N VAL A 25 0.61 4.46 -6.13
CA VAL A 25 -0.70 3.82 -6.22
C VAL A 25 -1.01 3.54 -7.68
N TYR A 26 -1.31 2.28 -7.99
CA TYR A 26 -1.77 1.85 -9.31
C TYR A 26 -3.21 1.39 -9.20
N GLU A 27 -4.07 1.79 -10.15
CA GLU A 27 -5.48 1.40 -10.16
C GLU A 27 -5.85 0.85 -11.55
N PRO A 28 -5.39 -0.37 -11.90
CA PRO A 28 -5.70 -0.96 -13.20
C PRO A 28 -7.18 -1.34 -13.34
N ILE A 29 -7.87 -1.55 -12.21
CA ILE A 29 -9.31 -1.80 -12.14
C ILE A 29 -9.90 -0.77 -11.18
N ALA A 30 -10.96 -0.09 -11.61
CA ALA A 30 -11.64 0.90 -10.78
C ALA A 30 -12.02 0.33 -9.41
N ASN A 31 -11.71 1.07 -8.35
CA ASN A 31 -11.89 0.72 -6.95
C ASN A 31 -11.07 -0.51 -6.47
N LYS A 32 -10.01 -0.91 -7.16
CA LYS A 32 -9.09 -1.98 -6.74
C LYS A 32 -7.63 -1.48 -6.81
N PRO A 33 -7.20 -0.68 -5.83
CA PRO A 33 -5.87 -0.10 -5.81
C PRO A 33 -4.79 -1.15 -5.48
N ILE A 34 -3.62 -0.98 -6.06
CA ILE A 34 -2.37 -1.61 -5.66
C ILE A 34 -1.49 -0.51 -5.07
N VAL A 35 -1.11 -0.65 -3.80
CA VAL A 35 -0.21 0.28 -3.13
C VAL A 35 1.18 -0.35 -3.10
N VAL A 36 2.16 0.34 -3.68
CA VAL A 36 3.58 -0.05 -3.63
C VAL A 36 4.33 0.97 -2.79
N ILE A 37 4.91 0.51 -1.69
CA ILE A 37 5.79 1.28 -0.82
C ILE A 37 7.21 0.79 -1.09
N THR A 38 8.15 1.70 -1.34
CA THR A 38 9.54 1.33 -1.64
C THR A 38 10.47 1.90 -0.56
N TRP A 39 11.22 1.03 0.10
CA TRP A 39 12.35 1.43 0.93
C TRP A 39 13.64 1.09 0.20
N THR A 40 14.33 2.11 -0.30
CA THR A 40 15.60 1.95 -1.00
C THR A 40 16.69 1.49 -0.04
N GLY A 41 17.28 0.34 -0.32
CA GLY A 41 18.45 -0.16 0.42
C GLY A 41 19.72 0.64 0.12
N THR A 42 20.79 0.37 0.87
CA THR A 42 22.10 1.00 0.65
C THR A 42 22.76 0.57 -0.67
N GLU A 43 22.36 -0.57 -1.24
CA GLU A 43 22.80 -1.07 -2.55
C GLU A 43 21.58 -1.24 -3.48
N PRO A 44 21.17 -0.19 -4.23
CA PRO A 44 19.97 -0.25 -5.07
C PRO A 44 20.05 -1.19 -6.29
N ALA A 45 21.26 -1.62 -6.66
CA ALA A 45 21.48 -2.55 -7.76
C ALA A 45 21.29 -4.03 -7.36
N ALA A 46 21.28 -4.32 -6.06
CA ALA A 46 20.98 -5.65 -5.57
C ALA A 46 19.51 -6.02 -5.85
N PRO A 47 19.18 -7.32 -5.98
CA PRO A 47 17.79 -7.75 -6.12
C PRO A 47 16.91 -7.25 -4.97
N ALA A 48 15.71 -6.78 -5.30
CA ALA A 48 14.74 -6.32 -4.31
C ALA A 48 14.07 -7.49 -3.58
N ILE A 49 13.70 -7.27 -2.31
CA ILE A 49 12.80 -8.16 -1.57
C ILE A 49 11.37 -7.70 -1.81
N PHE A 50 10.52 -8.58 -2.35
CA PHE A 50 9.11 -8.28 -2.56
C PHE A 50 8.28 -8.81 -1.39
N LEU A 51 7.79 -7.88 -0.56
CA LEU A 51 6.84 -8.18 0.51
C LEU A 51 5.44 -7.88 0.00
N ASN A 52 4.61 -8.92 -0.09
CA ASN A 52 3.24 -8.80 -0.58
C ASN A 52 2.23 -9.06 0.52
N SER A 53 1.17 -8.27 0.54
CA SER A 53 0.01 -8.44 1.40
C SER A 53 -1.25 -8.01 0.64
N HIS A 54 -2.41 -8.48 1.08
CA HIS A 54 -3.70 -8.04 0.60
C HIS A 54 -4.47 -7.36 1.74
N MET A 55 -5.30 -6.39 1.39
CA MET A 55 -6.05 -5.58 2.38
C MET A 55 -7.53 -5.92 2.43
N ASP A 56 -8.01 -6.82 1.56
CA ASP A 56 -9.38 -7.30 1.60
C ASP A 56 -9.59 -8.30 2.73
N VAL A 57 -10.75 -8.19 3.35
CA VAL A 57 -11.21 -9.07 4.43
C VAL A 57 -12.49 -9.77 3.97
N VAL A 58 -12.72 -10.96 4.51
CA VAL A 58 -13.95 -11.70 4.21
C VAL A 58 -15.14 -11.10 4.97
N PRO A 59 -16.34 -11.07 4.38
CA PRO A 59 -17.55 -10.67 5.10
C PRO A 59 -17.82 -11.58 6.29
N VAL A 60 -18.27 -11.02 7.41
CA VAL A 60 -18.82 -11.80 8.53
C VAL A 60 -20.34 -11.72 8.50
N PHE A 61 -21.01 -12.84 8.78
CA PHE A 61 -22.46 -12.90 8.95
C PHE A 61 -22.75 -13.18 10.43
N GLU A 62 -23.73 -12.48 11.00
CA GLU A 62 -24.25 -12.72 12.36
C GLU A 62 -25.27 -13.87 12.39
#